data_AF-A0A7Y9JDE2-F1
#
_entry.id   AF-A0A7Y9JDE2-F1
#
_cell.length_a   1.000
_cell.length_b   1.000
_cell.length_c   1.000
_cell.angle_alpha   90.00
_cell.angle_beta   90.00
_cell.angle_gamma   90.00
#
_symmetry.space_group_name_H-M   'P 1'
#
loop_
_entity.id
_entity.type
_entity.pdbx_description
1 polymer ?
#
loop_
_entity_poly.entity_id
_entity_poly.type
_entity_poly.pdbx_seq_one_letter_code
_entity_poly.pdbx_strand_id
1 'polypeptide(L)'
;MDLTEAATMGRRLLDEHGLGDWTLVFDRAKRRAGVCRAGVRQIGLSAPLTRLHPVAEVRDTLLHEIAHALVGPSHGHDQAWRAVARRIGCTGERCVSADVPALEGDWVGTCPAGHRVTRHRRPQRPASCRDCAPRFDLAHLLSWTFRGTPAPMLTSYDQALARLREPSPAGAGALPGVPLRIGDRVRIVSPGRKYDGVAGTLVKRGRTRYHLQVGRAVMTVPFTMVERA
;
A
#
# COMPACT_ATOMS: atom_id res chain seq x y z
N MET A 1 4.49 -20.14 -19.29
CA MET A 1 5.60 -20.48 -20.23
C MET A 1 6.71 -21.19 -19.45
N ASP A 2 7.46 -22.14 -20.02
CA ASP A 2 8.63 -22.69 -19.29
C ASP A 2 9.77 -21.65 -19.21
N LEU A 3 10.61 -21.74 -18.18
CA LEU A 3 11.72 -20.81 -17.96
C LEU A 3 12.79 -20.90 -19.06
N THR A 4 12.97 -22.08 -19.66
CA THR A 4 13.94 -22.27 -20.75
C THR A 4 13.49 -21.51 -21.99
N GLU A 5 12.22 -21.64 -22.36
CA GLU A 5 11.63 -20.90 -23.48
C GLU A 5 11.69 -19.39 -23.23
N ALA A 6 11.37 -18.96 -22.00
CA ALA A 6 11.46 -17.56 -21.62
C ALA A 6 12.91 -17.04 -21.68
N ALA A 7 13.89 -17.86 -21.32
CA ALA A 7 15.31 -17.52 -21.42
C ALA A 7 15.75 -17.33 -22.88
N THR A 8 15.38 -18.26 -23.76
CA THR A 8 15.65 -18.17 -25.20
C THR A 8 14.98 -16.94 -25.81
N MET A 9 13.71 -16.68 -25.47
CA MET A 9 13.00 -15.48 -25.92
C MET A 9 13.68 -14.20 -25.43
N GLY A 10 14.01 -14.12 -24.15
CA GLY A 10 14.62 -12.95 -23.56
C GLY A 10 16.01 -12.66 -24.13
N ARG A 11 16.85 -13.69 -24.34
CA ARG A 11 18.15 -13.53 -25.01
C ARG A 11 17.98 -12.95 -26.41
N ARG A 12 17.11 -13.54 -27.23
CA ARG A 12 16.83 -13.05 -28.59
C ARG A 12 16.37 -11.59 -28.57
N LEU A 13 15.42 -11.23 -27.71
CA LEU A 13 14.92 -9.85 -27.63
C LEU A 13 16.00 -8.86 -27.19
N LEU A 14 16.85 -9.25 -26.23
CA LEU A 14 17.99 -8.41 -25.84
C LEU A 14 18.94 -8.17 -27.02
N ASP A 15 19.25 -9.22 -27.80
CA ASP A 15 20.12 -9.11 -28.98
C ASP A 15 19.49 -8.24 -30.08
N GLU A 16 18.21 -8.44 -30.39
CA GLU A 16 17.43 -7.65 -31.35
C GLU A 16 17.44 -6.14 -31.01
N HIS A 17 17.59 -5.80 -29.73
CA HIS A 17 17.60 -4.42 -29.25
C HIS A 17 18.98 -3.90 -28.85
N GLY A 18 20.06 -4.59 -29.25
CA GLY A 18 21.43 -4.12 -29.04
C GLY A 18 21.94 -4.23 -27.60
N LEU A 19 21.30 -5.06 -26.77
CA LEU A 19 21.65 -5.32 -25.37
C LEU A 19 22.41 -6.66 -25.25
N GLY A 20 23.36 -6.92 -26.15
CA GLY A 20 24.13 -8.16 -26.21
C GLY A 20 24.96 -8.42 -24.95
N ASP A 21 25.41 -7.37 -24.27
CA ASP A 21 26.17 -7.39 -23.03
C ASP A 21 25.29 -7.41 -21.76
N TRP A 22 23.97 -7.44 -21.91
CA TRP A 22 23.03 -7.58 -20.79
C TRP A 22 22.73 -9.03 -20.49
N THR A 23 22.45 -9.30 -19.21
CA THR A 23 22.08 -10.63 -18.73
C THR A 23 20.60 -10.72 -18.39
N LEU A 24 20.00 -11.88 -18.70
CA LEU A 24 18.67 -12.23 -18.21
C LEU A 24 18.80 -13.13 -16.98
N VAL A 25 18.05 -12.83 -15.92
CA VAL A 25 17.98 -13.68 -14.72
C VAL A 25 16.56 -13.94 -14.28
N PHE A 26 16.39 -14.98 -13.47
CA PHE A 26 15.13 -15.30 -12.83
C PHE A 26 15.24 -15.14 -11.32
N ASP A 27 14.26 -14.47 -10.73
CA ASP A 27 14.11 -14.31 -9.28
C ASP A 27 12.81 -14.94 -8.77
N ARG A 28 12.60 -14.87 -7.45
CA ARG A 28 11.45 -15.46 -6.75
C ARG A 28 10.40 -14.42 -6.37
N ALA A 29 10.36 -13.26 -7.03
CA ALA A 29 9.35 -12.25 -6.77
C ALA A 29 7.96 -12.83 -7.07
N LYS A 30 6.97 -12.55 -6.22
CA LYS A 30 5.61 -13.10 -6.40
C LYS A 30 4.57 -12.07 -6.87
N ARG A 31 4.95 -10.78 -6.90
CA ARG A 31 4.07 -9.65 -7.25
C ARG A 31 4.61 -8.74 -8.36
N ARG A 32 5.88 -8.92 -8.75
CA ARG A 32 6.55 -8.10 -9.76
C ARG A 32 6.99 -9.05 -10.86
N ALA A 33 6.50 -8.84 -12.08
CA ALA A 33 6.79 -9.71 -13.22
C ALA A 33 8.21 -9.51 -13.76
N GLY A 34 8.63 -8.25 -13.94
CA GLY A 34 9.94 -7.87 -14.49
C GLY A 34 10.70 -6.83 -13.64
N VAL A 35 11.99 -6.68 -13.87
CA VAL A 35 12.79 -5.53 -13.39
C VAL A 35 14.02 -5.30 -14.26
N CYS A 36 14.27 -4.05 -14.59
CA CYS A 36 15.54 -3.58 -15.14
C CYS A 36 16.51 -3.15 -14.03
N ARG A 37 17.73 -3.68 -14.05
CA ARG A 37 18.84 -3.33 -13.16
C ARG A 37 19.99 -2.73 -13.98
N ALA A 38 19.83 -1.47 -14.38
CA ALA A 38 20.77 -0.79 -15.29
C ALA A 38 22.22 -0.75 -14.78
N GLY A 39 22.43 -0.56 -13.47
CA GLY A 39 23.77 -0.49 -12.88
C GLY A 39 24.62 -1.75 -13.04
N VAL A 40 23.98 -2.91 -13.28
CA VAL A 40 24.66 -4.20 -13.51
C VAL A 40 24.24 -4.86 -14.83
N ARG A 41 23.61 -4.09 -15.73
CA ARG A 41 23.15 -4.54 -17.06
C ARG A 41 22.38 -5.86 -17.01
N GLN A 42 21.32 -5.90 -16.20
CA GLN A 42 20.53 -7.10 -16.01
C GLN A 42 19.03 -6.84 -16.13
N ILE A 43 18.32 -7.74 -16.81
CA ILE A 43 16.87 -7.86 -16.79
C ILE A 43 16.49 -9.07 -15.93
N GLY A 44 15.63 -8.87 -14.95
CA GLY A 44 15.12 -9.91 -14.08
C GLY A 44 13.66 -10.23 -14.36
N LEU A 45 13.32 -11.51 -14.51
CA LEU A 45 11.93 -11.99 -14.52
C LEU A 45 11.61 -12.75 -13.24
N SER A 46 10.35 -12.70 -12.81
CA SER A 46 9.85 -13.59 -11.77
C SER A 46 9.65 -14.99 -12.33
N ALA A 47 10.45 -15.96 -11.90
CA ALA A 47 10.26 -17.37 -12.26
C ALA A 47 8.81 -17.87 -12.02
N PRO A 48 8.18 -17.64 -10.85
CA PRO A 48 6.86 -18.18 -10.62
C PRO A 48 5.77 -17.47 -11.44
N LEU A 49 5.90 -16.17 -11.75
CA LEU A 49 4.95 -15.48 -12.63
C LEU A 49 5.17 -15.84 -14.10
N THR A 50 6.41 -15.99 -14.58
CA THR A 50 6.71 -16.44 -15.95
C THR A 50 6.08 -17.80 -16.26
N ARG A 51 6.09 -18.73 -15.29
CA ARG A 51 5.42 -20.03 -15.44
C ARG A 51 3.92 -19.91 -15.58
N LEU A 52 3.32 -19.00 -14.82
CA LEU A 52 1.89 -18.77 -14.74
C LEU A 52 1.33 -17.98 -15.94
N HIS A 53 2.09 -17.00 -16.42
CA HIS A 53 1.62 -16.08 -17.44
C HIS A 53 1.65 -16.70 -18.86
N PRO A 54 0.73 -16.27 -19.75
CA PRO A 54 0.78 -16.65 -21.15
C PRO A 54 2.02 -16.03 -21.83
N VAL A 55 2.43 -16.62 -22.94
CA VAL A 55 3.65 -16.24 -23.68
C VAL A 55 3.66 -14.75 -24.05
N ALA A 56 2.51 -14.21 -24.48
CA ALA A 56 2.39 -12.80 -24.84
C ALA A 56 2.67 -11.84 -23.67
N GLU A 57 2.20 -12.18 -22.46
CA GLU A 57 2.44 -11.38 -21.24
C GLU A 57 3.90 -11.44 -20.79
N VAL A 58 4.54 -12.60 -20.92
CA VAL A 58 5.99 -12.73 -20.64
C VAL A 58 6.79 -11.90 -21.65
N ARG A 59 6.43 -11.94 -22.93
CA ARG A 59 7.05 -11.11 -23.98
C ARG A 59 6.87 -9.62 -23.70
N ASP A 60 5.65 -9.19 -23.35
CA ASP A 60 5.38 -7.78 -23.04
C ASP A 60 6.18 -7.32 -21.82
N THR A 61 6.27 -8.14 -20.78
CA THR A 61 7.13 -7.90 -19.60
C THR A 61 8.60 -7.75 -19.99
N LEU A 62 9.13 -8.62 -20.86
CA LEU A 62 10.52 -8.51 -21.33
C LEU A 62 10.75 -7.19 -22.06
N LEU A 63 9.88 -6.84 -23.00
CA LEU A 63 9.99 -5.59 -23.75
C LEU A 63 9.82 -4.35 -22.86
N HIS A 64 8.98 -4.42 -21.84
CA HIS A 64 8.85 -3.38 -20.83
C HIS A 64 10.18 -3.09 -20.14
N GLU A 65 10.89 -4.13 -19.69
CA GLU A 65 12.18 -3.96 -19.03
C GLU A 65 13.30 -3.58 -20.01
N ILE A 66 13.25 -4.06 -21.25
CA ILE A 66 14.16 -3.65 -22.32
C ILE A 66 13.97 -2.16 -22.64
N ALA A 67 12.73 -1.66 -22.67
CA ALA A 67 12.47 -0.24 -22.86
C ALA A 67 13.14 0.60 -21.76
N HIS A 68 13.06 0.17 -20.49
CA HIS A 68 13.79 0.81 -19.38
C HIS A 68 15.30 0.81 -19.59
N ALA A 69 15.86 -0.31 -20.06
CA ALA A 69 17.29 -0.40 -20.37
C ALA A 69 17.71 0.58 -21.47
N LEU A 70 16.88 0.77 -22.49
CA LEU A 70 17.15 1.64 -23.64
C LEU A 70 17.01 3.14 -23.32
N VAL A 71 16.06 3.54 -22.49
CA VAL A 71 15.90 4.96 -22.11
C VAL A 71 16.80 5.39 -20.97
N GLY A 72 17.23 4.43 -20.13
CA GLY A 72 18.10 4.69 -18.98
C GLY A 72 17.36 5.05 -17.69
N PRO A 73 18.07 5.04 -16.55
CA PRO A 73 17.47 5.02 -15.21
C PRO A 73 16.84 6.34 -14.75
N SER A 74 17.07 7.45 -15.46
CA SER A 74 16.41 8.74 -15.21
C SER A 74 14.95 8.76 -15.63
N HIS A 75 14.55 7.80 -16.47
CA HIS A 75 13.19 7.68 -16.99
C HIS A 75 12.41 6.64 -16.21
N GLY A 76 11.27 7.06 -15.65
CA GLY A 76 10.23 6.13 -15.20
C GLY A 76 9.36 5.72 -16.39
N HIS A 77 8.07 5.49 -16.16
CA HIS A 77 7.08 5.25 -17.22
C HIS A 77 6.61 6.55 -17.90
N ASP A 78 7.54 7.45 -18.21
CA ASP A 78 7.25 8.74 -18.83
C ASP A 78 7.00 8.64 -20.35
N GLN A 79 6.89 9.78 -21.02
CA GLN A 79 6.64 9.83 -22.46
C GLN A 79 7.79 9.21 -23.28
N ALA A 80 9.04 9.41 -22.87
CA ALA A 80 10.20 8.86 -23.58
C ALA A 80 10.22 7.33 -23.46
N TRP A 81 10.02 6.80 -22.25
CA TRP A 81 9.88 5.37 -22.02
C TRP A 81 8.71 4.79 -22.83
N ARG A 82 7.53 5.41 -22.77
CA ARG A 82 6.34 4.92 -23.46
C ARG A 82 6.50 4.90 -24.98
N ALA A 83 7.18 5.91 -25.54
CA ALA A 83 7.50 5.97 -26.96
C ALA A 83 8.41 4.80 -27.36
N VAL A 84 9.47 4.54 -26.58
CA VAL A 84 10.37 3.41 -26.83
C VAL A 84 9.66 2.07 -26.66
N ALA A 85 8.91 1.89 -25.58
CA ALA A 85 8.14 0.67 -25.31
C ALA A 85 7.23 0.29 -26.48
N ARG A 86 6.41 1.24 -26.96
CA ARG A 86 5.52 0.99 -28.11
C ARG A 86 6.29 0.72 -29.40
N ARG A 87 7.39 1.44 -29.64
CA ARG A 87 8.23 1.25 -30.82
C ARG A 87 8.82 -0.16 -30.89
N ILE A 88 9.17 -0.76 -29.76
CA ILE A 88 9.70 -2.13 -29.70
C ILE A 88 8.60 -3.21 -29.55
N GLY A 89 7.32 -2.81 -29.62
CA GLY A 89 6.18 -3.73 -29.58
C GLY A 89 5.74 -4.15 -28.19
N CYS A 90 6.04 -3.36 -27.16
CA CYS A 90 5.38 -3.41 -25.85
C CYS A 90 4.07 -2.60 -25.88
N THR A 91 3.09 -3.01 -25.09
CA THR A 91 1.83 -2.27 -24.88
C THR A 91 2.06 -0.83 -24.38
N GLY A 92 3.13 -0.62 -23.60
CA GLY A 92 3.42 0.63 -22.91
C GLY A 92 2.57 0.82 -21.65
N GLU A 93 1.90 -0.24 -21.18
CA GLU A 93 1.21 -0.24 -19.90
C GLU A 93 2.19 -0.39 -18.73
N ARG A 94 1.86 0.29 -17.62
CA ARG A 94 2.71 0.28 -16.42
C ARG A 94 2.60 -1.02 -15.63
N CYS A 95 1.42 -1.61 -15.64
CA CYS A 95 1.09 -2.79 -14.85
C CYS A 95 0.56 -3.87 -15.78
N VAL A 96 0.90 -5.12 -15.46
CA VAL A 96 0.24 -6.30 -16.02
C VAL A 96 -1.27 -6.17 -15.77
N SER A 97 -2.09 -6.59 -16.74
CA SER A 97 -3.55 -6.55 -16.60
C SER A 97 -4.02 -7.30 -15.35
N ALA A 98 -5.08 -6.80 -14.72
CA ALA A 98 -5.73 -7.47 -13.59
C ALA A 98 -6.33 -8.83 -13.98
N ASP A 99 -6.56 -9.06 -15.26
CA ASP A 99 -7.10 -10.33 -15.80
C ASP A 99 -6.02 -11.42 -15.92
N VAL A 100 -4.74 -11.07 -15.79
CA VAL A 100 -3.66 -12.04 -15.82
C VAL A 100 -3.60 -12.75 -14.48
N PRO A 101 -3.49 -14.10 -14.45
CA PRO A 101 -3.48 -14.84 -13.21
C PRO A 101 -2.35 -14.37 -12.27
N ALA A 102 -2.72 -14.03 -11.03
CA ALA A 102 -1.77 -13.72 -9.97
C ALA A 102 -1.43 -14.96 -9.15
N LEU A 103 -0.26 -14.94 -8.50
CA LEU A 103 0.06 -15.97 -7.52
C LEU A 103 -0.74 -15.74 -6.25
N GLU A 104 -1.51 -16.75 -5.85
CA GLU A 104 -2.20 -16.76 -4.56
C GLU A 104 -1.19 -16.75 -3.40
N GLY A 105 -1.48 -15.94 -2.39
CA GLY A 105 -0.74 -15.94 -1.13
C GLY A 105 -1.19 -17.05 -0.20
N ASP A 106 -0.24 -17.70 0.50
CA ASP A 106 -0.55 -18.70 1.54
C ASP A 106 -1.39 -18.13 2.69
N TRP A 107 -1.35 -16.81 2.91
CA TRP A 107 -2.16 -16.13 3.91
C TRP A 107 -3.43 -15.58 3.28
N VAL A 108 -4.59 -16.01 3.75
CA VAL A 108 -5.88 -15.57 3.24
C VAL A 108 -6.63 -14.83 4.34
N GLY A 109 -6.99 -13.58 4.06
CA GLY A 109 -7.85 -12.76 4.89
C GLY A 109 -9.27 -12.79 4.35
N THR A 110 -10.26 -13.07 5.20
CA THR A 110 -11.68 -13.02 4.85
C THR A 110 -12.40 -12.05 5.77
N CYS A 111 -13.23 -11.16 5.22
CA CYS A 111 -14.05 -10.24 6.02
C CYS A 111 -15.43 -10.84 6.33
N PRO A 112 -16.22 -10.24 7.24
CA PRO A 112 -17.57 -10.74 7.56
C PRO A 112 -18.53 -10.80 6.36
N ALA A 113 -18.32 -9.97 5.34
CA ALA A 113 -19.11 -9.99 4.10
C ALA A 113 -18.64 -11.05 3.08
N GLY A 114 -17.59 -11.82 3.38
CA GLY A 114 -17.07 -12.89 2.52
C GLY A 114 -16.01 -12.47 1.51
N HIS A 115 -15.66 -11.18 1.39
CA HIS A 115 -14.56 -10.74 0.52
C HIS A 115 -13.23 -11.33 0.98
N ARG A 116 -12.42 -11.77 0.01
CA ARG A 116 -11.13 -12.43 0.22
C ARG A 116 -9.98 -11.58 -0.27
N VAL A 117 -8.90 -11.57 0.51
CA VAL A 117 -7.61 -10.99 0.12
C VAL A 117 -6.48 -11.94 0.46
N THR A 118 -5.45 -12.00 -0.37
CA THR A 118 -4.31 -12.90 -0.14
C THR A 118 -3.00 -12.16 0.10
N ARG A 119 -2.10 -12.79 0.87
CA ARG A 119 -0.75 -12.29 1.18
C ARG A 119 0.26 -13.42 1.17
N HIS A 120 1.46 -13.17 0.67
CA HIS A 120 2.54 -14.16 0.71
C HIS A 120 3.30 -14.21 2.05
N ARG A 121 3.03 -13.27 2.96
CA ARG A 121 3.68 -13.19 4.28
C ARG A 121 2.62 -12.97 5.35
N ARG A 122 2.92 -13.44 6.57
CA ARG A 122 2.09 -13.23 7.75
C ARG A 122 1.77 -11.74 7.94
N PRO A 123 0.49 -11.36 8.05
CA PRO A 123 0.11 -9.99 8.37
C PRO A 123 0.73 -9.56 9.70
N GLN A 124 1.33 -8.37 9.71
CA GLN A 124 1.99 -7.81 10.89
C GLN A 124 1.08 -6.86 11.68
N ARG A 125 -0.01 -6.38 11.07
CA ARG A 125 -0.97 -5.45 11.67
C ARG A 125 -2.39 -5.81 11.24
N PRO A 126 -3.39 -5.53 12.09
CA PRO A 126 -4.79 -5.63 11.72
C PRO A 126 -5.09 -4.85 10.45
N ALA A 127 -5.96 -5.41 9.60
CA ALA A 127 -6.39 -4.81 8.36
C ALA A 127 -7.88 -5.09 8.17
N SER A 128 -8.58 -4.15 7.55
CA SER A 128 -9.99 -4.29 7.18
C SER A 128 -10.15 -4.39 5.65
N CYS A 129 -11.28 -4.91 5.22
CA CYS A 129 -11.63 -5.03 3.81
C CYS A 129 -11.84 -3.65 3.18
N ARG A 130 -11.17 -3.42 2.04
CA ARG A 130 -11.28 -2.17 1.28
C ARG A 130 -12.50 -2.12 0.38
N ASP A 131 -13.03 -3.27 0.00
CA ASP A 131 -14.26 -3.38 -0.81
C ASP A 131 -15.49 -3.05 0.04
N CYS A 132 -15.46 -3.38 1.34
CA CYS A 132 -16.49 -2.97 2.30
C CYS A 132 -16.40 -1.49 2.65
N ALA A 133 -15.19 -0.96 2.91
CA ALA A 133 -15.00 0.45 3.22
C ALA A 133 -13.61 0.96 2.80
N PRO A 134 -13.50 2.19 2.24
CA PRO A 134 -12.22 2.74 1.78
C PRO A 134 -11.26 3.10 2.91
N ARG A 135 -11.78 3.31 4.14
CA ARG A 135 -10.99 3.56 5.35
C ARG A 135 -11.02 2.34 6.26
N PHE A 136 -10.06 2.27 7.18
CA PHE A 136 -10.03 1.20 8.16
C PHE A 136 -11.29 1.21 9.03
N ASP A 137 -11.95 0.07 9.13
CA ASP A 137 -13.16 -0.13 9.95
C ASP A 137 -13.11 -1.51 10.62
N LEU A 138 -13.33 -1.54 11.93
CA LEU A 138 -13.38 -2.77 12.72
C LEU A 138 -14.53 -3.69 12.32
N ALA A 139 -15.65 -3.14 11.83
CA ALA A 139 -16.78 -3.92 11.33
C ALA A 139 -16.40 -4.77 10.10
N HIS A 140 -15.29 -4.45 9.44
CA HIS A 140 -14.81 -5.13 8.24
C HIS A 140 -13.44 -5.77 8.44
N LEU A 141 -13.08 -6.09 9.68
CA LEU A 141 -11.81 -6.72 10.04
C LEU A 141 -11.59 -8.04 9.29
N LEU A 142 -10.37 -8.23 8.79
CA LEU A 142 -9.98 -9.46 8.13
C LEU A 142 -9.55 -10.52 9.15
N SER A 143 -10.17 -11.70 9.06
CA SER A 143 -9.76 -12.91 9.75
C SER A 143 -8.82 -13.72 8.87
N TRP A 144 -7.69 -14.17 9.41
CA TRP A 144 -6.60 -14.75 8.64
C TRP A 144 -6.48 -16.27 8.81
N THR A 145 -6.26 -16.97 7.71
CA THR A 145 -5.80 -18.36 7.68
C THR A 145 -4.44 -18.44 7.00
N PHE A 146 -3.65 -19.45 7.35
CA PHE A 146 -2.42 -19.84 6.65
C PHE A 146 -2.65 -21.23 6.06
N ARG A 147 -2.59 -21.33 4.73
CA ARG A 147 -2.82 -22.59 3.99
C ARG A 147 -4.13 -23.29 4.37
N GLY A 148 -5.19 -22.49 4.56
CA GLY A 148 -6.53 -22.99 4.91
C GLY A 148 -6.79 -23.17 6.40
N THR A 149 -5.75 -23.18 7.25
CA THR A 149 -5.90 -23.36 8.70
C THR A 149 -5.87 -22.01 9.41
N PRO A 150 -6.74 -21.76 10.41
CA PRO A 150 -6.59 -20.61 11.30
C PRO A 150 -5.17 -20.58 11.89
N ALA A 151 -4.47 -19.47 11.69
CA ALA A 151 -3.08 -19.34 12.14
C ALA A 151 -2.99 -18.33 13.27
N PRO A 152 -2.31 -18.66 14.39
CA PRO A 152 -2.12 -17.71 15.46
C PRO A 152 -1.33 -16.50 14.96
N MET A 153 -1.80 -15.31 15.35
CA MET A 153 -1.14 -14.05 15.03
C MET A 153 0.01 -13.77 16.00
N LEU A 154 0.85 -12.79 15.67
CA LEU A 154 1.93 -12.38 16.57
C LEU A 154 1.36 -11.58 17.74
N THR A 155 2.00 -11.63 18.90
CA THR A 155 1.61 -10.82 20.07
C THR A 155 1.46 -9.33 19.74
N SER A 156 2.34 -8.80 18.88
CA SER A 156 2.27 -7.41 18.41
C SER A 156 1.02 -7.11 17.59
N TYR A 157 0.53 -8.08 16.83
CA TYR A 157 -0.74 -7.99 16.09
C TYR A 157 -1.91 -7.97 17.06
N ASP A 158 -1.94 -8.90 18.02
CA ASP A 158 -3.03 -9.00 18.99
C ASP A 158 -3.11 -7.77 19.88
N GLN A 159 -1.97 -7.23 20.34
CA GLN A 159 -1.91 -5.96 21.05
C GLN A 159 -2.39 -4.78 20.19
N ALA A 160 -2.05 -4.76 18.90
CA ALA A 160 -2.55 -3.74 17.99
C ALA A 160 -4.07 -3.85 17.80
N LEU A 161 -4.61 -5.07 17.74
CA LEU A 161 -6.04 -5.31 17.64
C LEU A 161 -6.77 -4.93 18.93
N ALA A 162 -6.21 -5.25 20.10
CA ALA A 162 -6.74 -4.86 21.39
C ALA A 162 -6.85 -3.34 21.50
N ARG A 163 -5.78 -2.60 21.17
CA ARG A 163 -5.78 -1.13 21.13
C ARG A 163 -6.81 -0.52 20.18
N LEU A 164 -7.16 -1.22 19.10
CA LEU A 164 -8.20 -0.74 18.18
C LEU A 164 -9.60 -0.98 18.75
N ARG A 165 -9.80 -2.10 19.47
CA ARG A 165 -11.07 -2.47 20.09
C ARG A 165 -11.34 -1.74 21.40
N GLU A 166 -10.29 -1.30 22.09
CA GLU A 166 -10.42 -0.45 23.26
C GLU A 166 -11.25 0.78 22.86
N PRO A 167 -12.37 1.05 23.56
CA PRO A 167 -13.06 2.30 23.39
C PRO A 167 -12.02 3.39 23.64
N SER A 168 -11.88 4.31 22.68
CA SER A 168 -11.01 5.46 22.87
C SER A 168 -11.38 6.09 24.23
N PRO A 169 -10.42 6.46 25.10
CA PRO A 169 -10.74 7.09 26.38
C PRO A 169 -11.52 8.42 26.25
N ALA A 170 -11.84 8.86 25.03
CA ALA A 170 -12.94 9.78 24.73
C ALA A 170 -14.29 9.04 24.74
N GLY A 171 -14.75 8.61 25.92
CA GLY A 171 -15.97 7.83 26.10
C GLY A 171 -16.79 8.17 27.34
N ALA A 172 -16.49 9.29 28.01
CA ALA A 172 -17.37 9.86 29.03
C ALA A 172 -17.57 11.35 28.72
N GLY A 173 -18.61 11.65 27.91
CA GLY A 173 -19.14 13.02 27.79
C GLY A 173 -18.94 13.75 26.46
N ALA A 174 -19.34 13.19 25.31
CA ALA A 174 -19.71 14.03 24.16
C ALA A 174 -20.61 13.25 23.18
N LEU A 175 -21.79 13.80 22.88
CA LEU A 175 -22.66 13.34 21.80
C LEU A 175 -21.90 13.34 20.45
N PRO A 176 -22.05 12.32 19.59
CA PRO A 176 -21.36 12.26 18.31
C PRO A 176 -22.00 13.22 17.28
N GLY A 177 -21.17 13.87 16.46
CA GLY A 177 -21.58 14.10 15.07
C GLY A 177 -21.31 15.44 14.38
N VAL A 178 -20.58 16.40 14.95
CA VAL A 178 -20.14 17.58 14.16
C VAL A 178 -18.64 17.83 14.35
N PRO A 179 -17.80 17.67 13.31
CA PRO A 179 -16.39 18.01 13.43
C PRO A 179 -16.22 19.51 13.74
N LEU A 180 -15.40 19.82 14.74
CA LEU A 180 -15.06 21.19 15.13
C LEU A 180 -14.45 21.95 13.94
N ARG A 181 -14.98 23.14 13.67
CA ARG A 181 -14.52 24.04 12.62
C ARG A 181 -13.58 25.10 13.20
N ILE A 182 -12.67 25.61 12.37
CA ILE A 182 -11.89 26.80 12.73
C ILE A 182 -12.90 27.94 12.99
N GLY A 183 -12.78 28.58 14.15
CA GLY A 183 -13.75 29.56 14.66
C GLY A 183 -14.70 29.03 15.74
N ASP A 184 -14.81 27.69 15.93
CA ASP A 184 -15.67 27.13 16.97
C ASP A 184 -15.13 27.49 18.36
N ARG A 185 -16.03 27.88 19.28
CA ARG A 185 -15.70 28.00 20.70
C ARG A 185 -15.72 26.63 21.36
N VAL A 186 -14.64 26.33 22.06
CA VAL A 186 -14.40 25.03 22.68
C VAL A 186 -13.82 25.21 24.07
N ARG A 187 -14.09 24.26 24.95
CA ARG A 187 -13.63 24.23 26.34
C ARG A 187 -12.55 23.18 26.50
N ILE A 188 -11.50 23.53 27.24
CA ILE A 188 -10.44 22.60 27.61
C ILE A 188 -10.95 21.73 28.78
N VAL A 189 -10.87 20.41 28.62
CA VAL A 189 -11.22 19.44 29.66
C VAL A 189 -9.95 18.72 30.08
N SER A 190 -9.43 19.11 31.24
CA SER A 190 -8.20 18.56 31.79
C SER A 190 -8.28 18.56 33.33
N PRO A 191 -9.04 17.63 33.92
CA PRO A 191 -9.31 17.61 35.35
C PRO A 191 -8.05 17.78 36.20
N GLY A 192 -8.09 18.74 37.14
CA GLY A 192 -6.99 19.00 38.08
C GLY A 192 -5.79 19.75 37.50
N ARG A 193 -5.88 20.29 36.27
CA ARG A 193 -4.83 21.13 35.68
C ARG A 193 -5.24 22.61 35.63
N LYS A 194 -4.24 23.49 35.54
CA LYS A 194 -4.38 24.97 35.51
C LYS A 194 -5.40 25.51 34.49
N TYR A 195 -5.64 24.78 33.40
CA TYR A 195 -6.49 25.24 32.30
C TYR A 195 -7.78 24.42 32.15
N ASP A 196 -8.14 23.64 33.16
CA ASP A 196 -9.41 22.94 33.19
C ASP A 196 -10.58 23.93 33.14
N GLY A 197 -11.56 23.66 32.28
CA GLY A 197 -12.74 24.52 32.10
C GLY A 197 -12.51 25.80 31.29
N VAL A 198 -11.28 26.09 30.85
CA VAL A 198 -10.97 27.31 30.10
C VAL A 198 -11.53 27.23 28.67
N ALA A 199 -12.28 28.25 28.26
CA ALA A 199 -12.82 28.36 26.90
C ALA A 199 -11.85 29.09 25.96
N GLY A 200 -11.76 28.62 24.72
CA GLY A 200 -10.95 29.21 23.67
C GLY A 200 -11.59 29.05 22.28
N THR A 201 -11.08 29.80 21.32
CA THR A 201 -11.53 29.70 19.92
C THR A 201 -10.57 28.83 19.12
N LEU A 202 -11.08 27.85 18.39
CA LEU A 202 -10.24 26.99 17.55
C LEU A 202 -9.67 27.79 16.37
N VAL A 203 -8.36 28.09 16.39
CA VAL A 203 -7.71 28.86 15.31
C VAL A 203 -7.00 27.97 14.31
N LYS A 204 -6.54 26.78 14.72
CA LYS A 204 -5.83 25.85 13.83
C LYS A 204 -5.93 24.40 14.29
N ARG A 205 -6.15 23.49 13.36
CA ARG A 205 -6.05 22.04 13.58
C ARG A 205 -4.70 21.51 13.11
N GLY A 206 -3.88 21.04 14.04
CA GLY A 206 -2.63 20.33 13.74
C GLY A 206 -2.87 18.85 13.40
N ARG A 207 -1.80 18.07 13.28
CA ARG A 207 -1.91 16.62 13.03
C ARG A 207 -2.39 15.82 14.25
N THR A 208 -2.07 16.28 15.46
CA THR A 208 -2.34 15.57 16.73
C THR A 208 -2.94 16.46 17.83
N ARG A 209 -3.15 17.75 17.55
CA ARG A 209 -3.53 18.77 18.55
C ARG A 209 -4.26 19.97 17.93
N TYR A 210 -5.13 20.59 18.71
CA TYR A 210 -5.78 21.86 18.40
C TYR A 210 -4.93 23.03 18.89
N HIS A 211 -5.02 24.16 18.19
CA HIS A 211 -4.51 25.43 18.65
C HIS A 211 -5.71 26.31 18.98
N LEU A 212 -5.81 26.71 20.24
CA LEU A 212 -6.92 27.49 20.77
C LEU A 212 -6.43 28.88 21.13
N GLN A 213 -7.12 29.91 20.65
CA GLN A 213 -6.93 31.26 21.13
C GLN A 213 -7.66 31.40 22.47
N VAL A 214 -6.89 31.64 23.53
CA VAL A 214 -7.38 31.88 24.89
C VAL A 214 -6.87 33.26 25.31
N GLY A 215 -7.76 34.25 25.34
CA GLY A 215 -7.37 35.65 25.53
C GLY A 215 -6.43 36.13 24.42
N ARG A 216 -5.23 36.60 24.78
CA ARG A 216 -4.18 37.04 23.83
C ARG A 216 -3.18 35.94 23.45
N ALA A 217 -3.28 34.74 24.04
CA ALA A 217 -2.33 33.66 23.82
C ALA A 217 -2.93 32.54 22.94
N VAL A 218 -2.08 31.90 22.13
CA VAL A 218 -2.42 30.65 21.43
C VAL A 218 -1.90 29.48 22.25
N MET A 219 -2.81 28.63 22.69
CA MET A 219 -2.51 27.41 23.43
C MET A 219 -2.61 26.19 22.54
N THR A 220 -1.79 25.18 22.80
CA THR A 220 -1.84 23.91 22.07
C THR A 220 -2.40 22.80 22.96
N VAL A 221 -3.52 22.20 22.55
CA VAL A 221 -4.30 21.26 23.36
C VAL A 221 -4.51 19.95 22.59
N PRO A 222 -4.25 18.77 23.18
CA PRO A 222 -4.55 17.48 22.56
C PRO A 222 -6.03 17.38 22.16
N PHE A 223 -6.32 16.66 21.07
CA PHE A 223 -7.71 16.51 20.60
C PHE A 223 -8.64 15.89 21.65
N THR A 224 -8.10 15.07 22.54
CA THR A 224 -8.83 14.37 23.60
C THR A 224 -9.18 15.26 24.80
N MET A 225 -8.73 16.52 24.84
CA MET A 225 -8.94 17.45 25.97
C MET A 225 -9.77 18.67 25.55
N VAL A 226 -10.58 18.55 24.49
CA VAL A 226 -11.35 19.67 23.93
C VAL A 226 -12.78 19.23 23.67
N GLU A 227 -13.73 19.94 24.28
CA GLU A 227 -15.17 19.76 24.09
C GLU A 227 -15.80 21.05 23.55
N ARG A 228 -17.01 20.97 22.98
CA ARG A 228 -17.75 22.19 22.60
C ARG A 228 -18.15 22.96 23.86
N ALA A 229 -17.92 24.27 23.84
CA ALA A 229 -18.26 25.16 24.96
C ALA A 229 -19.75 25.49 25.00
#